data_AF-A0AAN8IJP4-F1
#
_entry.id   AF-A0AAN8IJP4-F1
#
_cell.length_a   1.000
_cell.length_b   1.000
_cell.length_c   1.000
_cell.angle_alpha   90.00
_cell.angle_beta   90.00
_cell.angle_gamma   90.00
#
_symmetry.space_group_name_H-M   'P 1'
#
loop_
_entity.id
_entity.type
_entity.pdbx_description
1 polymer ?
#
loop_
_entity_poly.entity_id
_entity_poly.type
_entity_poly.pdbx_seq_one_letter_code
_entity_poly.pdbx_strand_id
1 'polypeptide(L)'
;MSLKSWNGEKLNISDFVDNWVKQMGYPVVEVYRIDDNTVELTQKRFKLDHLTPEKAKYRNALYWYKWDVPIFYEINGKPQTMTWLHEAIRLPLNTSDTILINTESLGYYRINYDEEGWATIARQLKNDHK
;
A
#
# COMPACT_ATOMS: atom_id res chain seq x y z
N MET A 1 4.83 -25.17 3.52
CA MET A 1 3.83 -24.09 3.68
C MET A 1 3.67 -23.42 2.31
N SER A 2 2.48 -23.41 1.71
CA SER A 2 2.27 -22.71 0.42
C SER A 2 1.88 -21.26 0.68
N LEU A 3 2.57 -20.31 0.03
CA LEU A 3 2.18 -18.91 0.03
C LEU A 3 0.79 -18.75 -0.59
N LYS A 4 -0.03 -17.88 -0.01
CA LYS A 4 -1.39 -17.60 -0.49
C LYS A 4 -1.46 -16.23 -1.15
N SER A 5 -2.23 -16.11 -2.24
CA SER A 5 -2.60 -14.85 -2.88
C SER A 5 -3.67 -14.10 -2.09
N TRP A 6 -4.03 -12.90 -2.56
CA TRP A 6 -5.04 -12.03 -1.94
C TRP A 6 -6.40 -12.70 -1.74
N ASN A 7 -6.77 -13.65 -2.60
CA ASN A 7 -8.03 -14.41 -2.53
C ASN A 7 -7.94 -15.67 -1.64
N GLY A 8 -6.80 -15.91 -0.97
CA GLY A 8 -6.59 -17.07 -0.09
C GLY A 8 -6.22 -18.37 -0.80
N GLU A 9 -6.15 -18.37 -2.14
CA GLU A 9 -5.69 -19.51 -2.94
C GLU A 9 -4.17 -19.60 -2.95
N LYS A 10 -3.61 -20.69 -3.50
CA LYS A 10 -2.16 -20.82 -3.66
C LYS A 10 -1.65 -19.75 -4.62
N LEU A 11 -0.65 -18.99 -4.18
CA LEU A 11 -0.02 -17.94 -5.00
C LEU A 11 0.58 -18.53 -6.27
N ASN A 12 0.10 -18.07 -7.43
CA ASN A 12 0.78 -18.28 -8.69
C ASN A 12 1.87 -17.20 -8.86
N ILE A 13 3.13 -17.61 -8.71
CA ILE A 13 4.28 -16.70 -8.77
C ILE A 13 4.38 -16.04 -10.16
N SER A 14 4.06 -16.76 -11.24
CA SER A 14 4.12 -16.20 -12.59
C SER A 14 3.13 -15.07 -12.78
N ASP A 15 1.88 -15.24 -12.35
CA ASP A 15 0.84 -14.21 -12.46
C ASP A 15 1.17 -13.00 -11.60
N PHE A 16 1.68 -13.24 -10.39
CA PHE A 16 2.17 -12.18 -9.50
C PHE A 16 3.29 -11.39 -10.18
N VAL A 17 4.36 -12.05 -10.63
CA VAL A 17 5.50 -11.36 -11.27
C VAL A 17 5.04 -10.62 -12.53
N ASP A 18 4.20 -11.23 -13.35
CA ASP A 18 3.65 -10.60 -14.56
C ASP A 18 2.90 -9.30 -14.25
N ASN A 19 2.09 -9.30 -13.19
CA ASN A 19 1.40 -8.11 -12.70
C ASN A 19 2.38 -6.98 -12.31
N TRP A 20 3.58 -7.30 -11.85
CA TRP A 20 4.62 -6.30 -11.51
C TRP A 20 5.48 -5.86 -12.69
N VAL A 21 5.84 -6.76 -13.62
CA VAL A 21 6.85 -6.47 -14.66
C VAL A 21 6.26 -6.15 -16.03
N LYS A 22 5.01 -6.55 -16.33
CA LYS A 22 4.37 -6.32 -17.65
C LYS A 22 3.62 -4.99 -17.75
N GLN A 23 3.70 -4.12 -16.75
CA GLN A 23 3.12 -2.77 -16.79
C GLN A 23 4.12 -1.74 -16.27
N MET A 24 4.07 -0.52 -16.82
CA MET A 24 5.00 0.53 -16.42
C MET A 24 4.64 1.18 -15.08
N GLY A 25 5.66 1.53 -14.32
CA GLY A 25 5.53 2.23 -13.04
C GLY A 25 5.42 1.26 -11.86
N TYR A 26 4.87 1.78 -10.77
CA TYR A 26 4.67 1.06 -9.51
C TYR A 26 3.56 1.79 -8.71
N PRO A 27 2.97 1.14 -7.69
CA PRO A 27 1.88 1.75 -6.94
C PRO A 27 2.38 2.75 -5.88
N VAL A 28 1.56 3.76 -5.64
CA VAL A 28 1.46 4.46 -4.36
C VAL A 28 0.30 3.85 -3.61
N VAL A 29 0.55 3.41 -2.39
CA VAL A 29 -0.48 3.04 -1.43
C VAL A 29 -0.94 4.33 -0.75
N GLU A 30 -2.21 4.66 -0.90
CA GLU A 30 -2.85 5.79 -0.22
C GLU A 30 -3.48 5.29 1.07
N VAL A 31 -3.23 5.97 2.18
CA VAL A 31 -3.72 5.62 3.51
C VAL A 31 -4.54 6.80 4.01
N TYR A 32 -5.82 6.58 4.28
CA TYR A 32 -6.67 7.61 4.84
C TYR A 32 -7.62 7.05 5.87
N ARG A 33 -7.89 7.84 6.91
CA ARG A 33 -8.87 7.50 7.93
C ARG A 33 -10.28 7.69 7.38
N ILE A 34 -11.13 6.68 7.55
CA ILE A 34 -12.54 6.74 7.13
C ILE A 34 -13.51 6.90 8.30
N ASP A 35 -13.08 6.50 9.50
CA ASP A 35 -13.78 6.71 10.77
C ASP A 35 -12.80 6.59 11.97
N ASP A 36 -13.30 6.75 13.19
CA ASP A 36 -12.50 6.75 14.42
C ASP A 36 -11.73 5.43 14.65
N ASN A 37 -12.15 4.33 14.03
CA ASN A 37 -11.63 3.00 14.28
C ASN A 37 -11.09 2.31 13.01
N THR A 38 -11.07 3.00 11.87
CA THR A 38 -10.75 2.37 10.58
C THR A 38 -9.94 3.28 9.67
N VAL A 39 -8.88 2.70 9.10
CA VAL A 39 -8.17 3.28 7.95
C VAL A 39 -8.43 2.45 6.71
N GLU A 40 -8.56 3.12 5.57
CA GLU A 40 -8.65 2.48 4.26
C GLU A 40 -7.34 2.70 3.50
N LEU A 41 -6.85 1.60 2.92
CA LEU A 41 -5.69 1.59 2.05
C LEU A 41 -6.18 1.36 0.64
N THR A 42 -5.82 2.24 -0.28
CA THR A 42 -6.06 2.06 -1.71
C THR A 42 -4.77 2.20 -2.49
N GLN A 43 -4.82 1.98 -3.80
CA GLN A 43 -3.66 2.11 -4.66
C GLN A 43 -3.96 2.88 -5.94
N LYS A 44 -2.96 3.64 -6.37
CA LYS A 44 -2.88 4.26 -7.68
C LYS A 44 -1.46 4.17 -8.22
N ARG A 45 -1.30 4.28 -9.53
CA ARG A 45 0.04 4.38 -10.13
C ARG A 45 0.75 5.66 -9.68
N PHE A 46 2.02 5.54 -9.32
CA PHE A 46 2.89 6.69 -9.09
C PHE A 46 3.18 7.45 -10.40
N LYS A 47 3.03 8.78 -10.33
CA LYS A 47 3.38 9.72 -11.40
C LYS A 47 4.03 10.94 -10.77
N LEU A 48 5.12 11.42 -11.36
CA LEU A 48 5.78 12.64 -10.90
C LEU A 48 4.91 13.87 -11.14
N ASP A 49 4.29 13.93 -12.31
CA ASP A 49 3.25 14.91 -12.64
C ASP A 49 1.90 14.19 -12.77
N HIS A 50 1.00 14.48 -11.82
CA HIS A 50 -0.34 13.89 -11.81
C HIS A 50 -1.23 14.40 -12.96
N LEU A 51 -0.92 15.57 -13.52
CA LEU A 51 -1.69 16.19 -14.60
C LEU A 51 -1.39 15.59 -15.98
N THR A 52 -0.20 15.01 -16.16
CA THR A 52 0.17 14.33 -17.40
C THR A 52 -0.82 13.18 -17.69
N PRO A 53 -1.58 13.17 -18.80
CA PRO A 53 -2.57 12.12 -19.04
C PRO A 53 -1.93 10.75 -19.31
N GLU A 54 -2.63 9.68 -18.93
CA GLU A 54 -2.19 8.32 -19.25
C GLU A 54 -2.29 8.03 -20.73
N LYS A 55 -1.15 7.76 -21.38
CA LYS A 55 -1.16 7.38 -22.79
C LYS A 55 -1.64 5.94 -22.93
N ALA A 56 -2.69 5.73 -23.72
CA ALA A 56 -3.31 4.42 -23.92
C ALA A 56 -2.31 3.31 -24.28
N LYS A 57 -1.27 3.63 -25.09
CA LYS A 57 -0.23 2.69 -25.51
C LYS A 57 0.62 2.10 -24.37
N TYR A 58 0.59 2.71 -23.19
CA TYR A 58 1.31 2.23 -22.02
C TYR A 58 0.42 1.54 -21.00
N ARG A 59 -0.91 1.56 -21.22
CA ARG A 59 -1.86 0.87 -20.36
C ARG A 59 -1.82 -0.61 -20.68
N ASN A 60 -1.56 -1.42 -19.68
CA ASN A 60 -1.81 -2.84 -19.78
C ASN A 60 -3.28 -3.08 -19.46
N ALA A 61 -4.08 -3.46 -20.46
CA ALA A 61 -5.52 -3.68 -20.33
C ALA A 61 -5.89 -4.88 -19.45
N LEU A 62 -4.92 -5.74 -19.11
CA LEU A 62 -5.14 -6.85 -18.18
C LEU A 62 -5.14 -6.37 -16.73
N TYR A 63 -4.26 -5.43 -16.38
CA TYR A 63 -4.01 -5.04 -14.98
C TYR A 63 -4.51 -3.65 -14.62
N TRP A 64 -4.79 -2.78 -15.60
CA TRP A 64 -5.34 -1.42 -15.38
C TRP A 64 -4.57 -0.57 -14.34
N TYR A 65 -3.23 -0.74 -14.24
CA TYR A 65 -2.41 -0.11 -13.22
C TYR A 65 -2.83 -0.43 -11.78
N LYS A 66 -3.25 -1.67 -11.55
CA LYS A 66 -3.42 -2.27 -10.24
C LYS A 66 -2.38 -3.36 -10.05
N TRP A 67 -1.90 -3.46 -8.83
CA TRP A 67 -0.93 -4.45 -8.41
C TRP A 67 -1.46 -5.29 -7.26
N ASP A 68 -1.05 -6.55 -7.18
CA ASP A 68 -1.18 -7.34 -5.96
C ASP A 68 -0.06 -6.93 -5.01
N VAL A 69 -0.36 -6.02 -4.07
CA VAL A 69 0.65 -5.42 -3.19
C VAL A 69 0.72 -6.14 -1.84
N PRO A 70 1.87 -6.73 -1.47
CA PRO A 70 2.08 -7.23 -0.12
C PRO A 70 2.34 -6.06 0.83
N ILE A 71 1.39 -5.81 1.73
CA ILE A 71 1.43 -4.75 2.72
C ILE A 71 2.12 -5.27 3.97
N PHE A 72 3.34 -4.77 4.21
CA PHE A 72 4.08 -4.94 5.45
C PHE A 72 3.81 -3.71 6.30
N TYR A 73 3.44 -3.85 7.56
CA TYR A 73 3.05 -2.70 8.37
C TYR A 73 3.19 -2.99 9.86
N GLU A 74 3.27 -1.90 10.61
CA GLU A 74 3.33 -1.88 12.06
C GLU A 74 2.20 -1.01 12.60
N ILE A 75 1.70 -1.37 13.77
CA ILE A 75 0.80 -0.55 14.57
C ILE A 75 1.49 -0.28 15.91
N ASN A 76 1.70 0.99 16.24
CA ASN A 76 2.41 1.41 17.46
C ASN A 76 3.77 0.73 17.63
N GLY A 77 4.55 0.61 16.54
CA GLY A 77 5.86 -0.06 16.51
C GLY A 77 5.82 -1.58 16.67
N LYS A 78 4.63 -2.20 16.57
CA LYS A 78 4.48 -3.66 16.63
C LYS A 78 4.20 -4.23 15.23
N PRO A 79 5.06 -5.11 14.71
CA PRO A 79 4.85 -5.76 13.42
C PRO A 79 3.52 -6.49 13.35
N GLN A 80 2.80 -6.27 12.26
CA GLN A 80 1.56 -6.96 11.95
C GLN A 80 1.81 -8.05 10.90
N THR A 81 0.89 -9.01 10.83
CA THR A 81 0.92 -10.02 9.76
C THR A 81 0.71 -9.33 8.42
N MET A 82 1.58 -9.63 7.45
CA MET A 82 1.46 -9.13 6.08
C MET A 82 0.07 -9.46 5.52
N THR A 83 -0.51 -8.46 4.86
CA THR A 83 -1.81 -8.60 4.17
C THR A 83 -1.68 -8.16 2.72
N TRP A 84 -2.62 -8.59 1.88
CA TRP A 84 -2.64 -8.23 0.47
C TRP A 84 -3.55 -7.03 0.21
N LEU A 85 -3.08 -6.08 -0.59
CA LEU A 85 -3.89 -5.03 -1.20
C LEU A 85 -4.08 -5.35 -2.70
N HIS A 86 -5.28 -5.77 -3.08
CA HIS A 86 -5.67 -6.02 -4.48
C HIS A 86 -6.33 -4.78 -5.13
N GLU A 87 -7.31 -4.18 -4.44
CA GLU A 87 -7.95 -2.93 -4.86
C GLU A 87 -7.97 -1.90 -3.73
N ALA A 88 -8.61 -2.28 -2.63
CA ALA A 88 -8.71 -1.55 -1.38
C ALA A 88 -8.78 -2.55 -0.22
N ILE A 89 -8.25 -2.18 0.94
CA ILE A 89 -8.45 -2.92 2.19
C ILE A 89 -8.74 -1.95 3.32
N ARG A 90 -9.49 -2.43 4.31
CA ARG A 90 -9.77 -1.69 5.54
C ARG A 90 -9.07 -2.38 6.70
N LEU A 91 -8.34 -1.60 7.48
CA LEU A 91 -7.63 -2.09 8.66
C LEU A 91 -8.21 -1.39 9.90
N PRO A 92 -8.50 -2.14 10.98
CA PRO A 92 -8.90 -1.53 12.23
C PRO A 92 -7.72 -0.74 12.81
N LEU A 93 -7.97 0.51 13.15
CA LEU A 93 -6.99 1.42 13.74
C LEU A 93 -7.69 2.51 14.56
N ASN A 94 -7.47 2.55 15.86
CA ASN A 94 -8.03 3.62 16.70
C ASN A 94 -7.35 4.96 16.38
N THR A 95 -8.00 6.08 16.71
CA THR A 95 -7.41 7.43 16.53
C THR A 95 -6.15 7.67 17.36
N SER A 96 -5.98 6.93 18.46
CA SER A 96 -4.76 6.98 19.28
C SER A 96 -3.58 6.19 18.71
N ASP A 97 -3.84 5.31 17.73
CA ASP A 97 -2.85 4.40 17.20
C ASP A 97 -2.16 4.99 15.97
N THR A 98 -0.88 4.69 15.83
CA THR A 98 -0.08 5.05 14.65
C THR A 98 0.14 3.81 13.79
N ILE A 99 -0.19 3.91 12.51
CA ILE A 99 0.13 2.90 11.50
C ILE A 99 1.33 3.37 10.67
N LEU A 100 2.32 2.49 10.48
CA LEU A 100 3.42 2.70 9.55
C LEU A 100 3.43 1.56 8.54
N ILE A 101 3.32 1.90 7.27
CA ILE A 101 3.32 0.97 6.14
C ILE A 101 4.69 0.91 5.48
N ASN A 102 5.03 -0.28 5.00
CA ASN A 102 6.29 -0.68 4.39
C ASN A 102 7.48 -0.49 5.35
N THR A 103 7.31 -0.91 6.60
CA THR A 103 8.42 -0.91 7.55
C THR A 103 9.56 -1.76 7.02
N GLU A 104 10.80 -1.33 7.28
CA GLU A 104 12.04 -1.88 6.70
C GLU A 104 12.14 -1.80 5.16
N SER A 105 11.21 -1.11 4.48
CA SER A 105 11.18 -0.97 3.01
C SER A 105 11.19 -2.31 2.26
N LEU A 106 10.45 -3.30 2.78
CA LEU A 106 10.39 -4.66 2.21
C LEU A 106 9.68 -4.74 0.85
N GLY A 107 8.80 -3.79 0.56
CA GLY A 107 7.98 -3.75 -0.66
C GLY A 107 8.40 -2.66 -1.65
N TYR A 108 8.21 -2.95 -2.94
CA TYR A 108 8.47 -2.01 -4.03
C TYR A 108 7.27 -1.10 -4.32
N TYR A 109 6.98 -0.19 -3.40
CA TYR A 109 5.90 0.80 -3.53
C TYR A 109 6.17 2.01 -2.66
N ARG A 110 5.48 3.11 -2.96
CA ARG A 110 5.47 4.31 -2.11
C ARG A 110 4.21 4.34 -1.26
N ILE A 111 4.26 5.12 -0.18
CA ILE A 111 3.14 5.32 0.74
C ILE A 111 2.83 6.80 0.75
N ASN A 112 1.55 7.12 0.75
CA ASN A 112 1.07 8.46 0.98
C ASN A 112 -0.03 8.42 2.04
N TYR A 113 0.21 9.04 3.18
CA TYR A 113 -0.80 9.23 4.22
C TYR A 113 -1.64 10.48 3.92
N ASP A 114 -2.83 10.54 4.50
CA ASP A 114 -3.56 11.79 4.64
C ASP A 114 -2.82 12.77 5.57
N GLU A 115 -3.35 13.99 5.68
CA GLU A 115 -2.72 15.05 6.47
C GLU A 115 -2.56 14.67 7.94
N GLU A 116 -3.57 14.01 8.52
CA GLU A 116 -3.53 13.55 9.91
C GLU A 116 -2.48 12.46 10.13
N GLY A 117 -2.39 11.48 9.22
CA GLY A 117 -1.38 10.44 9.25
C GLY A 117 0.04 11.00 9.15
N TRP A 118 0.29 11.92 8.20
CA TRP A 118 1.58 12.60 8.11
C TRP A 118 1.90 13.43 9.35
N ALA A 119 0.92 14.15 9.91
CA ALA A 119 1.10 14.93 11.13
C ALA A 119 1.44 14.03 12.34
N THR A 120 0.84 12.84 12.41
CA THR A 120 1.10 11.86 13.46
C THR A 120 2.52 11.31 13.38
N ILE A 121 2.96 10.90 12.18
CA ILE A 121 4.33 10.43 11.93
C ILE A 121 5.34 11.54 12.25
N ALA A 122 5.12 12.77 11.75
CA ALA A 122 6.01 13.89 12.01
C ALA A 122 6.11 14.22 13.51
N ARG A 123 5.00 14.11 14.26
CA ARG A 123 4.97 14.30 15.71
C ARG A 123 5.75 13.21 16.44
N GLN A 124 5.61 11.94 16.05
CA GLN A 124 6.41 10.85 16.59
C GLN A 124 7.89 11.15 16.38
N LEU A 125 8.34 11.34 15.14
CA LEU A 125 9.74 11.63 14.82
C LEU A 125 10.33 12.84 15.57
N LYS A 126 9.52 13.87 15.84
CA LYS A 126 9.95 15.04 16.60
C LYS A 126 10.11 14.75 18.10
N ASN A 127 9.24 13.92 18.67
CA ASN A 127 9.24 13.60 20.09
C ASN A 127 10.22 12.47 20.43
N ASP A 128 10.22 11.42 19.61
CA ASP A 128 11.15 10.29 19.66
C ASP A 128 11.30 9.71 18.24
N HIS A 129 12.51 9.78 17.71
CA HIS A 129 12.82 9.29 16.36
C HIS A 129 13.07 7.78 16.32
N LYS A 130 12.97 7.10 17.48
CA LYS A 130 13.09 5.66 17.61
C LYS A 130 11.75 4.95 17.48
#